data_AF-A0A094GCR5-F1
#
_entry.id   AF-A0A094GCR5-F1
#
_cell.length_a   1.000
_cell.length_b   1.000
_cell.length_c   1.000
_cell.angle_alpha   90.00
_cell.angle_beta   90.00
_cell.angle_gamma   90.00
#
_symmetry.space_group_name_H-M   'P 1'
#
loop_
_entity.id
_entity.type
_entity.pdbx_description
1 polymer ?
#
loop_
_entity_poly.entity_id
_entity_poly.type
_entity_poly.pdbx_seq_one_letter_code
_entity_poly.pdbx_strand_id
1 'polypeptide(L)'
;MGKLKGGKRNSAATSSPYEKAAKQTNNVFKFNTNVGQHILKNPGVAEAIVQKADLKPSDVVLEVGPGTGNLTVRILEKARKVIAVELDPRMAAEVTKRVQGTPMQKRLDVLLGDVIKTELPPFDVCISNTPYQISSPLVFKLLSLPNPPRTSILMFQREFALRLTARPGDALYCRLSVNAQFWARITHIMKVGKNNFKPPPQVESSVVRIEPKTGSDRPGVSWEEWDGMLRVCFVRKNRLMRASWSGKEVLALVERNYRVWCAMNDVPLEEGVVDGEDEDMDIEDSGPAQEEWDGIMDVDGDGDINGGADDAADDDDAPSFFKELAAQSPAAPQKTKSKRPKTRVAALVRSKIMRVLEETELADRRAAKCDENDFLRLLAGFNAEGLHFA
;
A
#
# COMPACT_ATOMS: atom_id res chain seq x y z
N MET A 1 -45.49 66.00 3.02
CA MET A 1 -45.21 64.89 2.08
C MET A 1 -44.78 65.46 0.74
N GLY A 2 -43.69 64.95 0.16
CA GLY A 2 -43.34 65.13 -1.26
C GLY A 2 -42.47 66.35 -1.62
N LYS A 3 -41.13 66.18 -1.60
CA LYS A 3 -40.22 66.94 -2.46
C LYS A 3 -39.10 66.02 -2.99
N LEU A 4 -39.19 65.70 -4.27
CA LEU A 4 -38.13 65.10 -5.09
C LEU A 4 -36.98 66.12 -5.29
N LYS A 5 -35.74 65.65 -5.18
CA LYS A 5 -34.54 66.35 -5.67
C LYS A 5 -33.65 65.36 -6.41
N GLY A 6 -33.25 65.74 -7.62
CA GLY A 6 -32.51 64.90 -8.58
C GLY A 6 -30.99 65.04 -8.55
N GLY A 7 -30.38 64.36 -9.52
CA GLY A 7 -28.94 64.29 -9.84
C GLY A 7 -28.42 62.87 -9.66
N LYS A 8 -27.64 62.23 -10.54
CA LYS A 8 -26.77 62.66 -11.65
C LYS A 8 -26.67 61.50 -12.67
N ARG A 9 -26.86 61.79 -13.97
CA ARG A 9 -25.89 61.67 -15.08
C ARG A 9 -25.01 60.43 -15.12
N ASN A 10 -25.23 59.64 -16.18
CA ASN A 10 -24.30 58.68 -16.79
C ASN A 10 -22.86 59.18 -16.77
N SER A 11 -21.97 58.40 -16.19
CA SER A 11 -20.54 58.43 -16.50
C SER A 11 -20.18 57.09 -17.13
N ALA A 12 -20.07 57.07 -18.46
CA ALA A 12 -19.36 56.04 -19.18
C ALA A 12 -17.93 56.01 -18.65
N ALA A 13 -17.58 54.94 -17.95
CA ALA A 13 -16.20 54.69 -17.55
C ALA A 13 -15.43 54.34 -18.82
N THR A 14 -14.67 55.32 -19.29
CA THR A 14 -13.62 55.19 -20.30
C THR A 14 -12.65 54.10 -19.86
N SER A 15 -12.67 52.97 -20.57
CA SER A 15 -11.64 51.93 -20.50
C SER A 15 -10.29 52.55 -20.83
N SER A 16 -9.37 52.51 -19.86
CA SER A 16 -7.99 52.96 -20.05
C SER A 16 -7.32 52.10 -21.15
N PRO A 17 -6.62 52.69 -22.13
CA PRO A 17 -5.98 51.95 -23.23
C PRO A 17 -4.73 51.14 -22.79
N TYR A 18 -4.48 51.02 -21.48
CA TYR A 18 -3.38 50.27 -20.87
C TYR A 18 -3.84 49.13 -19.96
N GLU A 19 -5.06 48.60 -20.13
CA GLU A 19 -5.37 47.27 -19.59
C GLU A 19 -4.58 46.22 -20.37
N LYS A 20 -3.49 45.74 -19.74
CA LYS A 20 -2.74 44.56 -20.22
C LYS A 20 -3.75 43.45 -20.48
N ALA A 21 -3.79 42.97 -21.72
CA ALA A 21 -4.56 41.81 -22.12
C ALA A 21 -4.39 40.71 -21.07
N ALA A 22 -5.48 40.41 -20.35
CA ALA A 22 -5.52 39.27 -19.46
C ALA A 22 -5.12 38.06 -20.29
N LYS A 23 -3.98 37.44 -19.96
CA LYS A 23 -3.62 36.14 -20.51
C LYS A 23 -4.80 35.22 -20.18
N GLN A 24 -5.64 34.93 -21.18
CA GLN A 24 -6.53 33.79 -21.16
C GLN A 24 -5.65 32.56 -21.03
N THR A 25 -5.33 32.22 -19.78
CA THR A 25 -4.89 30.87 -19.47
C THR A 25 -6.09 30.00 -19.80
N ASN A 26 -5.97 29.19 -20.85
CA ASN A 26 -6.88 28.10 -21.11
C ASN A 26 -6.78 27.14 -19.91
N ASN A 27 -7.49 27.46 -18.81
CA ASN A 27 -7.64 26.63 -17.62
C ASN A 27 -8.62 25.49 -17.93
N VAL A 28 -8.41 24.79 -19.05
CA VAL A 28 -9.26 23.67 -19.48
C VAL A 28 -8.97 22.42 -18.64
N PHE A 29 -7.85 22.37 -17.92
CA PHE A 29 -7.50 21.26 -17.02
C PHE A 29 -7.16 21.75 -15.62
N LYS A 30 -8.14 21.66 -14.70
CA LYS A 30 -7.89 21.72 -13.26
C LYS A 30 -7.44 20.32 -12.81
N PHE A 31 -6.18 20.20 -12.42
CA PHE A 31 -5.66 18.96 -11.84
C PHE A 31 -6.38 18.65 -10.53
N ASN A 32 -6.75 17.39 -10.34
CA ASN A 32 -7.39 16.94 -9.13
C ASN A 32 -6.33 16.48 -8.13
N THR A 33 -5.93 17.38 -7.23
CA THR A 33 -4.98 17.08 -6.15
C THR A 33 -5.50 16.01 -5.20
N ASN A 34 -6.82 15.88 -5.04
CA ASN A 34 -7.40 14.89 -4.14
C ASN A 34 -7.20 13.45 -4.66
N VAL A 35 -6.92 13.29 -5.96
CA VAL A 35 -6.62 12.00 -6.61
C VAL A 35 -5.11 11.89 -6.90
N GLY A 36 -4.28 12.67 -6.18
CA GLY A 36 -2.83 12.62 -6.28
C GLY A 36 -2.25 13.09 -7.62
N GLN A 37 -2.99 13.89 -8.41
CA GLN A 37 -2.54 14.36 -9.73
C GLN A 37 -1.44 15.44 -9.62
N HIS A 38 -0.20 15.00 -9.40
CA HIS A 38 1.00 15.84 -9.38
C HIS A 38 1.85 15.60 -10.64
N ILE A 39 1.78 16.53 -11.60
CA ILE A 39 2.47 16.36 -12.89
C ILE A 39 3.95 16.74 -12.75
N LEU A 40 4.84 15.81 -13.09
CA LEU A 40 6.28 16.06 -13.19
C LEU A 40 6.55 17.04 -14.35
N LYS A 41 7.05 18.25 -14.03
CA LYS A 41 7.35 19.30 -15.02
C LYS A 41 8.83 19.40 -15.39
N ASN A 42 9.74 18.90 -14.55
CA ASN A 42 11.17 19.05 -14.80
C ASN A 42 11.67 18.00 -15.82
N PRO A 43 12.08 18.41 -17.03
CA PRO A 43 12.54 17.48 -18.06
C PRO A 43 13.83 16.74 -17.67
N GLY A 44 14.71 17.36 -16.87
CA GLY A 44 15.95 16.73 -16.41
C GLY A 44 15.70 15.57 -15.45
N VAL A 45 14.66 15.65 -14.61
CA VAL A 45 14.25 14.53 -13.75
C VAL A 45 13.67 13.39 -14.58
N ALA A 46 12.81 13.70 -15.56
CA ALA A 46 12.25 12.69 -16.45
C ALA A 46 13.36 11.96 -17.25
N GLU A 47 14.35 12.71 -17.75
CA GLU A 47 15.50 12.14 -18.45
C GLU A 47 16.36 11.26 -17.54
N ALA A 48 16.62 11.70 -16.31
CA ALA A 48 17.35 10.92 -15.32
C ALA A 48 16.61 9.61 -14.98
N ILE A 49 15.28 9.64 -14.82
CA ILE A 49 14.45 8.44 -14.59
C ILE A 49 14.61 7.46 -15.76
N VAL A 50 14.44 7.92 -16.99
CA VAL A 50 14.54 7.07 -18.18
C VAL A 50 15.96 6.54 -18.39
N GLN A 51 16.99 7.34 -18.10
CA GLN A 51 18.38 6.89 -18.14
C GLN A 51 18.64 5.82 -17.08
N LYS A 52 18.14 6.01 -15.85
CA LYS A 52 18.26 5.05 -14.76
C LYS A 52 17.38 3.82 -14.94
N ALA A 53 16.41 3.81 -15.86
CA ALA A 53 15.65 2.62 -16.19
C ALA A 53 16.44 1.62 -17.05
N ASP A 54 17.52 2.05 -17.70
CA ASP A 54 18.35 1.21 -18.57
C ASP A 54 17.49 0.41 -19.58
N LEU A 55 16.70 1.17 -20.35
CA LEU A 55 15.77 0.64 -21.35
C LEU A 55 16.54 0.09 -22.55
N LYS A 56 16.15 -1.11 -23.00
CA LYS A 56 16.63 -1.69 -24.25
C LYS A 56 15.70 -1.30 -25.40
N PRO A 57 16.21 -1.18 -26.64
CA PRO A 57 15.37 -0.87 -27.81
C PRO A 57 14.25 -1.88 -28.09
N SER A 58 14.36 -3.10 -27.56
CA SER A 58 13.36 -4.16 -27.65
C SER A 58 12.26 -4.07 -26.59
N ASP A 59 12.48 -3.31 -25.51
CA ASP A 59 11.64 -3.34 -24.32
C ASP A 59 10.25 -2.75 -24.60
N VAL A 60 9.23 -3.43 -24.08
CA VAL A 60 7.87 -2.91 -23.91
C VAL A 60 7.78 -2.32 -22.51
N VAL A 61 7.41 -1.04 -22.42
CA VAL A 61 7.34 -0.33 -21.14
C VAL A 61 5.90 -0.12 -20.73
N LEU A 62 5.56 -0.53 -19.50
CA LEU A 62 4.32 -0.12 -18.85
C LEU A 62 4.54 1.23 -18.17
N GLU A 63 3.70 2.21 -18.50
CA GLU A 63 3.63 3.49 -17.79
C GLU A 63 2.31 3.60 -17.04
N VAL A 64 2.37 3.73 -15.72
CA VAL A 64 1.17 3.94 -14.90
C VAL A 64 1.01 5.43 -14.62
N GLY A 65 -0.13 6.01 -15.00
CA GLY A 65 -0.38 7.44 -14.84
C GLY A 65 0.51 8.32 -15.72
N PRO A 66 0.39 8.27 -17.06
CA PRO A 66 1.18 9.10 -17.99
C PRO A 66 0.96 10.60 -17.79
N GLY A 67 -0.17 11.02 -17.21
CA GLY A 67 -0.52 12.44 -17.03
C GLY A 67 -0.50 13.20 -18.35
N THR A 68 0.31 14.26 -18.44
CA THR A 68 0.45 15.07 -19.67
C THR A 68 1.41 14.47 -20.70
N GLY A 69 2.02 13.31 -20.42
CA GLY A 69 2.92 12.62 -21.34
C GLY A 69 4.36 13.10 -21.34
N ASN A 70 4.79 13.88 -20.33
CA ASN A 70 6.18 14.36 -20.24
C ASN A 70 7.20 13.22 -20.12
N LEU A 71 6.84 12.16 -19.39
CA LEU A 71 7.67 10.97 -19.23
C LEU A 71 7.48 10.01 -20.41
N THR A 72 6.23 9.80 -20.84
CA THR A 72 5.85 8.99 -22.01
C THR A 72 6.70 9.28 -23.26
N VAL A 73 6.87 10.56 -23.63
CA VAL A 73 7.65 10.90 -24.84
C VAL A 73 9.13 10.50 -24.70
N ARG A 74 9.71 10.63 -23.51
CA ARG A 74 11.11 10.25 -23.25
C ARG A 74 11.29 8.73 -23.21
N ILE A 75 10.27 8.00 -22.76
CA ILE A 75 10.28 6.54 -22.83
C ILE A 75 10.18 6.09 -24.30
N LEU A 76 9.27 6.66 -25.08
CA LEU A 76 9.08 6.33 -26.50
C LEU A 76 10.31 6.62 -27.37
N GLU A 77 11.21 7.51 -26.95
CA GLU A 77 12.49 7.74 -27.63
C GLU A 77 13.42 6.52 -27.56
N LYS A 78 13.30 5.69 -26.52
CA LYS A 78 14.23 4.58 -26.25
C LYS A 78 13.60 3.20 -26.33
N ALA A 79 12.31 3.07 -26.02
CA ALA A 79 11.60 1.80 -25.98
C ALA A 79 10.98 1.43 -27.34
N ARG A 80 10.70 0.12 -27.51
CA ARG A 80 9.96 -0.39 -28.67
C ARG A 80 8.51 0.09 -28.66
N LYS A 81 7.89 0.03 -27.49
CA LYS A 81 6.46 0.30 -27.28
C LYS A 81 6.22 0.77 -25.85
N VAL A 82 5.26 1.66 -25.66
CA VAL A 82 4.77 2.10 -24.35
C VAL A 82 3.29 1.75 -24.24
N ILE A 83 2.93 1.13 -23.12
CA ILE A 83 1.56 0.83 -22.74
C ILE A 83 1.26 1.71 -21.53
N ALA A 84 0.45 2.74 -21.73
CA ALA A 84 0.12 3.70 -20.69
C ALA A 84 -1.25 3.36 -20.09
N VAL A 85 -1.32 3.12 -18.78
CA VAL A 85 -2.59 2.89 -18.07
C VAL A 85 -2.97 4.19 -17.35
N GLU A 86 -4.13 4.73 -17.67
CA GLU A 86 -4.62 6.00 -17.13
C GLU A 86 -6.06 5.86 -16.65
N LEU A 87 -6.31 6.40 -15.46
CA LEU A 87 -7.65 6.41 -14.86
C LEU A 87 -8.49 7.58 -15.39
N ASP A 88 -7.87 8.75 -15.63
CA ASP A 88 -8.58 9.94 -16.13
C ASP A 88 -8.63 9.96 -17.67
N PRO A 89 -9.82 9.79 -18.29
CA PRO A 89 -9.95 9.79 -19.75
C PRO A 89 -9.47 11.08 -20.41
N ARG A 90 -9.47 12.19 -19.67
CA ARG A 90 -8.99 13.49 -20.17
C ARG A 90 -7.47 13.50 -20.33
N MET A 91 -6.74 12.92 -19.38
CA MET A 91 -5.28 12.81 -19.46
C MET A 91 -4.87 11.82 -20.55
N ALA A 92 -5.61 10.72 -20.70
CA ALA A 92 -5.43 9.77 -21.79
C ALA A 92 -5.57 10.43 -23.19
N ALA A 93 -6.56 11.32 -23.36
CA ALA A 93 -6.72 12.08 -24.58
C ALA A 93 -5.55 13.04 -24.82
N GLU A 94 -5.06 13.71 -23.77
CA GLU A 94 -3.94 14.66 -23.86
C GLU A 94 -2.63 13.97 -24.26
N VAL A 95 -2.29 12.83 -23.65
CA VAL A 95 -1.08 12.09 -24.03
C VAL A 95 -1.17 11.55 -25.46
N THR A 96 -2.35 11.10 -25.88
CA THR A 96 -2.59 10.62 -27.25
C THR A 96 -2.41 11.77 -28.26
N LYS A 97 -3.01 12.93 -27.98
CA LYS A 97 -2.88 14.13 -28.80
C LYS A 97 -1.42 14.59 -28.91
N ARG A 98 -0.64 14.46 -27.84
CA ARG A 98 0.77 14.87 -27.80
C ARG A 98 1.65 14.09 -28.77
N VAL A 99 1.35 12.80 -29.00
CA VAL A 99 2.10 11.96 -29.95
C VAL A 99 1.45 11.91 -31.32
N GLN A 100 0.26 12.48 -31.50
CA GLN A 100 -0.49 12.44 -32.74
C GLN A 100 0.30 13.05 -33.91
N GLY A 101 0.33 12.36 -35.04
CA GLY A 101 1.08 12.78 -36.24
C GLY A 101 2.60 12.54 -36.16
N THR A 102 3.10 11.99 -35.05
CA THR A 102 4.52 11.59 -34.92
C THR A 102 4.70 10.09 -35.19
N PRO A 103 5.92 9.64 -35.53
CA PRO A 103 6.23 8.20 -35.62
C PRO A 103 6.00 7.44 -34.30
N MET A 104 5.95 8.15 -33.17
CA MET A 104 5.74 7.55 -31.85
C MET A 104 4.29 7.12 -31.63
N GLN A 105 3.32 7.69 -32.36
CA GLN A 105 1.90 7.38 -32.20
C GLN A 105 1.60 5.88 -32.30
N LYS A 106 2.23 5.18 -33.25
CA LYS A 106 2.03 3.74 -33.45
C LYS A 106 2.65 2.86 -32.35
N ARG A 107 3.47 3.46 -31.48
CA ARG A 107 4.19 2.79 -30.40
C ARG A 107 3.60 3.09 -29.03
N LEU A 108 2.56 3.93 -28.96
CA LEU A 108 1.84 4.24 -27.73
C LEU A 108 0.46 3.57 -27.76
N ASP A 109 0.21 2.69 -26.79
CA ASP A 109 -1.12 2.18 -26.49
C ASP A 109 -1.58 2.80 -25.17
N VAL A 110 -2.80 3.35 -25.13
CA VAL A 110 -3.37 3.93 -23.91
C VAL A 110 -4.56 3.08 -23.48
N LEU A 111 -4.46 2.52 -22.28
CA LEU A 111 -5.51 1.73 -21.63
C LEU A 111 -6.21 2.59 -20.59
N LEU A 112 -7.52 2.75 -20.74
CA LEU A 112 -8.36 3.43 -19.77
C LEU A 112 -8.80 2.45 -18.69
N GLY A 113 -8.43 2.73 -17.44
CA GLY A 113 -8.85 1.91 -16.32
C GLY A 113 -8.01 2.09 -15.07
N ASP A 114 -8.51 1.48 -13.99
CA ASP A 114 -7.77 1.34 -12.74
C ASP A 114 -6.67 0.29 -12.93
N VAL A 115 -5.42 0.69 -12.83
CA VAL A 115 -4.25 -0.19 -12.96
C VAL A 115 -4.27 -1.35 -11.97
N ILE A 116 -4.91 -1.21 -10.81
CA ILE A 116 -4.97 -2.27 -9.79
C ILE A 116 -5.94 -3.37 -10.23
N LYS A 117 -7.03 -3.02 -10.92
CA LYS A 117 -8.06 -3.98 -11.37
C LYS A 117 -7.86 -4.48 -12.80
N THR A 118 -7.21 -3.69 -13.64
CA THR A 118 -7.04 -4.00 -15.07
C THR A 118 -6.04 -5.14 -15.27
N GLU A 119 -6.35 -6.07 -16.17
CA GLU A 119 -5.39 -7.06 -16.63
C GLU A 119 -4.30 -6.40 -17.48
N LEU A 120 -3.05 -6.54 -17.05
CA LEU A 120 -1.93 -5.88 -17.70
C LEU A 120 -1.40 -6.77 -18.83
N PRO A 121 -1.24 -6.24 -20.06
CA PRO A 121 -0.58 -6.96 -21.13
C PRO A 121 0.89 -7.23 -20.78
N PRO A 122 1.60 -8.15 -21.48
CA PRO A 122 3.01 -8.40 -21.21
C PRO A 122 3.89 -7.16 -21.42
N PHE A 123 4.80 -6.88 -20.48
CA PHE A 123 5.78 -5.80 -20.53
C PHE A 123 7.10 -6.21 -19.86
N ASP A 124 8.19 -5.53 -20.22
CA ASP A 124 9.54 -5.83 -19.72
C ASP A 124 9.94 -4.91 -18.56
N VAL A 125 9.51 -3.64 -18.60
CA VAL A 125 9.88 -2.60 -17.64
C VAL A 125 8.65 -1.82 -17.23
N CYS A 126 8.53 -1.49 -15.93
CA CYS A 126 7.51 -0.55 -15.46
C CYS A 126 8.17 0.78 -15.08
N ILE A 127 7.66 1.90 -15.58
CA ILE A 127 8.10 3.23 -15.17
C ILE A 127 6.88 4.03 -14.75
N SER A 128 6.88 4.66 -13.58
CA SER A 128 5.74 5.46 -13.17
C SER A 128 6.07 6.58 -12.19
N ASN A 129 5.36 7.70 -12.38
CA ASN A 129 5.12 8.70 -11.35
C ASN A 129 3.77 8.36 -10.68
N THR A 130 3.81 7.40 -9.77
CA THR A 130 2.59 6.80 -9.21
C THR A 130 1.87 7.79 -8.30
N PRO A 131 0.53 7.94 -8.43
CA PRO A 131 -0.27 8.55 -7.38
C PRO A 131 0.02 7.83 -6.06
N TYR A 132 0.24 8.57 -4.98
CA TYR A 132 0.70 7.99 -3.72
C TYR A 132 -0.29 6.98 -3.16
N GLN A 133 -1.56 7.29 -3.36
CA GLN A 133 -2.77 6.51 -3.13
C GLN A 133 -2.76 5.08 -3.68
N ILE A 134 -1.86 4.72 -4.59
CA ILE A 134 -1.82 3.34 -5.11
C ILE A 134 -0.43 2.72 -4.98
N SER A 135 0.45 3.31 -4.18
CA SER A 135 1.86 2.89 -4.06
C SER A 135 1.98 1.45 -3.58
N SER A 136 1.40 1.12 -2.42
CA SER A 136 1.45 -0.25 -1.87
C SER A 136 0.79 -1.29 -2.78
N PRO A 137 -0.49 -1.10 -3.21
CA PRO A 137 -1.16 -2.07 -4.07
C PRO A 137 -0.44 -2.28 -5.40
N LEU A 138 0.15 -1.22 -5.98
CA LEU A 138 0.88 -1.34 -7.24
C LEU A 138 2.16 -2.15 -7.08
N VAL A 139 2.96 -1.90 -6.02
CA VAL A 139 4.18 -2.68 -5.77
C VAL A 139 3.84 -4.16 -5.64
N PHE A 140 2.83 -4.51 -4.85
CA PHE A 140 2.44 -5.91 -4.67
C PHE A 140 1.86 -6.52 -5.94
N LYS A 141 1.05 -5.77 -6.71
CA LYS A 141 0.55 -6.22 -8.00
C LYS A 141 1.70 -6.53 -8.97
N LEU A 142 2.72 -5.68 -9.06
CA LEU A 142 3.86 -5.90 -9.95
C LEU A 142 4.69 -7.13 -9.54
N LEU A 143 4.81 -7.39 -8.23
CA LEU A 143 5.55 -8.54 -7.69
C LEU A 143 4.77 -9.86 -7.81
N SER A 144 3.43 -9.79 -7.76
CA SER A 144 2.56 -10.97 -7.87
C SER A 144 2.28 -11.41 -9.30
N LEU A 145 2.70 -10.64 -10.31
CA LEU A 145 2.57 -11.05 -11.71
C LEU A 145 3.26 -12.40 -11.96
N PRO A 146 2.66 -13.26 -12.80
CA PRO A 146 3.28 -14.54 -13.17
C PRO A 146 4.62 -14.29 -13.89
N ASN A 147 4.65 -13.29 -14.77
CA ASN A 147 5.85 -12.78 -15.43
C ASN A 147 6.13 -11.36 -14.93
N PRO A 148 6.84 -11.20 -13.80
CA PRO A 148 7.13 -9.88 -13.26
C PRO A 148 8.11 -9.12 -14.17
N PRO A 149 8.08 -7.77 -14.17
CA PRO A 149 9.00 -6.98 -14.98
C PRO A 149 10.45 -7.23 -14.58
N ARG A 150 11.36 -7.10 -15.55
CA ARG A 150 12.80 -7.15 -15.30
C ARG A 150 13.24 -6.08 -14.31
N THR A 151 12.69 -4.87 -14.46
CA THR A 151 12.96 -3.75 -13.55
C THR A 151 11.79 -2.79 -13.53
N SER A 152 11.54 -2.20 -12.37
CA SER A 152 10.52 -1.17 -12.17
C SER A 152 11.17 0.07 -11.60
N ILE A 153 11.02 1.21 -12.27
CA ILE A 153 11.46 2.53 -11.77
C ILE A 153 10.23 3.31 -11.36
N LEU A 154 9.98 3.35 -10.07
CA LEU A 154 8.77 3.93 -9.49
C LEU A 154 9.14 5.13 -8.64
N MET A 155 8.36 6.20 -8.74
CA MET A 155 8.51 7.39 -7.92
C MET A 155 7.44 7.43 -6.84
N PHE A 156 7.87 7.46 -5.59
CA PHE A 156 7.01 7.48 -4.41
C PHE A 156 7.25 8.71 -3.57
N GLN A 157 6.42 8.91 -2.54
CA GLN A 157 6.77 9.81 -1.43
C GLN A 157 8.10 9.38 -0.79
N ARG A 158 8.85 10.35 -0.27
CA ARG A 158 10.13 10.12 0.38
C ARG A 158 10.03 9.09 1.50
N GLU A 159 9.04 9.22 2.38
CA GLU A 159 8.86 8.32 3.52
C GLU A 159 8.58 6.90 3.06
N PHE A 160 7.65 6.73 2.12
CA PHE A 160 7.32 5.43 1.54
C PHE A 160 8.54 4.75 0.90
N ALA A 161 9.31 5.50 0.11
CA ALA A 161 10.56 5.01 -0.49
C ALA A 161 11.58 4.56 0.58
N LEU A 162 11.70 5.32 1.68
CA LEU A 162 12.59 4.97 2.78
C LEU A 162 12.09 3.73 3.53
N ARG A 163 10.78 3.56 3.73
CA ARG A 163 10.17 2.34 4.29
C ARG A 163 10.49 1.13 3.41
N LEU A 164 10.35 1.23 2.09
CA LEU A 164 10.69 0.13 1.17
C LEU A 164 12.15 -0.32 1.28
N THR A 165 13.08 0.61 1.50
CA THR A 165 14.52 0.32 1.60
C THR A 165 15.03 0.17 3.03
N ALA A 166 14.15 0.24 4.04
CA ALA A 166 14.52 0.17 5.44
C ALA A 166 15.08 -1.22 5.79
N ARG A 167 16.15 -1.26 6.58
CA ARG A 167 16.79 -2.50 7.00
C ARG A 167 16.31 -2.92 8.39
N PRO A 168 16.48 -4.20 8.78
CA PRO A 168 16.21 -4.64 10.14
C PRO A 168 16.95 -3.76 11.16
N GLY A 169 16.21 -3.23 12.13
CA GLY A 169 16.69 -2.30 13.15
C GLY A 169 16.41 -0.83 12.87
N ASP A 170 16.08 -0.45 11.63
CA ASP A 170 15.72 0.92 11.29
C ASP A 170 14.34 1.30 11.84
N ALA A 171 14.16 2.58 12.19
CA ALA A 171 12.88 3.09 12.71
C ALA A 171 11.72 2.89 11.72
N LEU A 172 12.02 3.02 10.42
CA LEU A 172 11.05 2.90 9.33
C LEU A 172 10.83 1.45 8.86
N TYR A 173 11.52 0.47 9.45
CA TYR A 173 11.34 -0.93 9.11
C TYR A 173 9.93 -1.40 9.49
N CYS A 174 9.23 -1.99 8.53
CA CYS A 174 7.87 -2.47 8.69
C CYS A 174 7.57 -3.66 7.76
N ARG A 175 6.34 -4.19 7.84
CA ARG A 175 5.88 -5.31 7.00
C ARG A 175 6.14 -5.08 5.51
N LEU A 176 5.91 -3.85 5.02
CA LEU A 176 6.17 -3.48 3.62
C LEU A 176 7.64 -3.68 3.25
N SER A 177 8.57 -3.30 4.13
CA SER A 177 10.01 -3.47 3.93
C SER A 177 10.35 -4.94 3.72
N VAL A 178 9.92 -5.80 4.66
CA VAL A 178 10.23 -7.24 4.62
C VAL A 178 9.59 -7.89 3.41
N ASN A 179 8.30 -7.64 3.17
CA ASN A 179 7.58 -8.29 2.10
C ASN A 179 8.15 -7.89 0.74
N ALA A 180 8.41 -6.59 0.51
CA ALA A 180 8.94 -6.14 -0.76
C ALA A 180 10.40 -6.61 -1.00
N GLN A 181 11.25 -6.59 0.03
CA GLN A 181 12.66 -7.05 -0.09
C GLN A 181 12.77 -8.58 -0.23
N PHE A 182 11.82 -9.32 0.34
CA PHE A 182 11.75 -10.77 0.20
C PHE A 182 11.55 -11.19 -1.26
N TRP A 183 10.67 -10.50 -1.99
CA TRP A 183 10.36 -10.80 -3.39
C TRP A 183 11.22 -10.05 -4.42
N ALA A 184 11.90 -8.97 -4.03
CA ALA A 184 12.66 -8.14 -4.96
C ALA A 184 13.88 -7.46 -4.34
N ARG A 185 14.87 -7.17 -5.18
CA ARG A 185 15.96 -6.25 -4.82
C ARG A 185 15.47 -4.81 -5.00
N ILE A 186 15.52 -4.03 -3.92
CA ILE A 186 15.06 -2.65 -3.90
C ILE A 186 16.24 -1.71 -3.69
N THR A 187 16.36 -0.68 -4.52
CA THR A 187 17.45 0.30 -4.45
C THR A 187 16.89 1.72 -4.59
N HIS A 188 17.27 2.60 -3.66
CA HIS A 188 16.97 4.03 -3.77
C HIS A 188 17.89 4.66 -4.84
N ILE A 189 17.30 5.33 -5.83
CA ILE A 189 18.04 5.85 -7.00
C ILE A 189 18.33 7.34 -6.86
N MET A 190 17.32 8.15 -6.55
CA MET A 190 17.47 9.60 -6.43
C MET A 190 16.33 10.25 -5.65
N LYS A 191 16.60 11.44 -5.10
CA LYS A 191 15.59 12.30 -4.45
C LYS A 191 15.03 13.28 -5.49
N VAL A 192 13.73 13.59 -5.38
CA VAL A 192 13.06 14.56 -6.24
C VAL A 192 12.32 15.56 -5.37
N GLY A 193 12.72 16.82 -5.45
CA GLY A 193 12.10 17.89 -4.66
C GLY A 193 10.70 18.25 -5.17
N LYS A 194 9.80 18.66 -4.26
CA LYS A 194 8.40 19.03 -4.56
C LYS A 194 8.24 20.13 -5.63
N ASN A 195 9.23 21.00 -5.77
CA ASN A 195 9.22 22.07 -6.77
C ASN A 195 9.31 21.57 -8.23
N ASN A 196 9.61 20.28 -8.44
CA ASN A 196 9.64 19.65 -9.76
C ASN A 196 8.25 19.22 -10.27
N PHE A 197 7.20 19.45 -9.48
CA PHE A 197 5.82 19.07 -9.80
C PHE A 197 4.93 20.28 -10.03
N LYS A 198 3.77 20.05 -10.66
CA LYS A 198 2.68 21.01 -10.80
C LYS A 198 1.33 20.31 -10.68
N PRO A 199 0.48 20.68 -9.69
CA PRO A 199 0.82 21.50 -8.51
C PRO A 199 1.89 20.81 -7.63
N PRO A 200 2.66 21.56 -6.82
CA PRO A 200 3.65 20.97 -5.93
C PRO A 200 2.97 20.13 -4.83
N PRO A 201 3.44 18.90 -4.54
CA PRO A 201 2.99 18.13 -3.39
C PRO A 201 3.52 18.74 -2.09
N GLN A 202 2.93 18.35 -0.96
CA GLN A 202 3.38 18.82 0.35
C GLN A 202 4.70 18.18 0.80
N VAL A 203 4.91 16.93 0.40
CA VAL A 203 6.08 16.12 0.76
C VAL A 203 7.06 15.99 -0.41
N GLU A 204 8.30 15.62 -0.10
CA GLU A 204 9.29 15.27 -1.12
C GLU A 204 9.04 13.88 -1.70
N SER A 205 9.59 13.64 -2.89
CA SER A 205 9.49 12.36 -3.60
C SER A 205 10.85 11.68 -3.71
N SER A 206 10.85 10.40 -4.03
CA SER A 206 12.05 9.61 -4.28
C SER A 206 11.78 8.55 -5.34
N VAL A 207 12.78 8.34 -6.19
CA VAL A 207 12.75 7.31 -7.22
C VAL A 207 13.43 6.07 -6.70
N VAL A 208 12.74 4.94 -6.80
CA VAL A 208 13.17 3.63 -6.35
C VAL A 208 13.19 2.68 -7.53
N ARG A 209 14.23 1.84 -7.59
CA ARG A 209 14.33 0.71 -8.49
C ARG A 209 13.92 -0.55 -7.75
N ILE A 210 13.01 -1.31 -8.34
CA ILE A 210 12.57 -2.62 -7.84
C ILE A 210 12.89 -3.66 -8.91
N GLU A 211 13.67 -4.66 -8.56
CA GLU A 211 14.07 -5.76 -9.44
C GLU A 211 13.59 -7.08 -8.82
N PRO A 212 12.47 -7.64 -9.32
CA PRO A 212 11.92 -8.90 -8.83
C PRO A 212 12.95 -10.03 -8.90
N LYS A 213 13.04 -10.83 -7.83
CA LYS A 213 13.86 -12.04 -7.81
C LYS A 213 13.20 -13.09 -8.72
N THR A 214 13.98 -13.70 -9.62
CA THR A 214 13.47 -14.67 -10.62
C THR A 214 14.32 -15.94 -10.61
N GLY A 215 13.78 -17.04 -11.14
CA GLY A 215 14.48 -18.33 -11.17
C GLY A 215 14.73 -18.91 -9.78
N SER A 216 15.97 -19.29 -9.49
CA SER A 216 16.41 -19.83 -8.19
C SER A 216 16.24 -18.86 -7.02
N ASP A 217 16.26 -17.56 -7.31
CA ASP A 217 16.24 -16.52 -6.29
C ASP A 217 14.82 -16.19 -5.84
N ARG A 218 13.80 -16.66 -6.59
CA ARG A 218 12.40 -16.46 -6.22
C ARG A 218 12.05 -17.41 -5.07
N PRO A 219 11.57 -16.89 -3.92
CA PRO A 219 11.19 -17.75 -2.80
C PRO A 219 10.06 -18.72 -3.19
N GLY A 220 10.24 -20.00 -2.86
CA GLY A 220 9.24 -21.06 -3.05
C GLY A 220 8.18 -21.09 -1.96
N VAL A 221 7.73 -19.92 -1.48
CA VAL A 221 6.81 -19.75 -0.36
C VAL A 221 5.49 -19.17 -0.87
N SER A 222 4.35 -19.58 -0.29
CA SER A 222 3.06 -18.97 -0.63
C SER A 222 3.04 -17.50 -0.19
N TRP A 223 2.59 -16.61 -1.08
CA TRP A 223 2.44 -15.19 -0.78
C TRP A 223 1.52 -14.96 0.43
N GLU A 224 0.40 -15.67 0.48
CA GLU A 224 -0.64 -15.50 1.49
C GLU A 224 -0.16 -15.96 2.86
N GLU A 225 0.56 -17.08 2.94
CA GLU A 225 1.15 -17.55 4.20
C GLU A 225 2.20 -16.57 4.72
N TRP A 226 3.09 -16.11 3.83
CA TRP A 226 4.15 -15.20 4.19
C TRP A 226 3.58 -13.87 4.72
N ASP A 227 2.65 -13.26 3.98
CA ASP A 227 2.04 -12.00 4.41
C ASP A 227 1.18 -12.17 5.66
N GLY A 228 0.44 -13.28 5.79
CA GLY A 228 -0.36 -13.61 6.96
C GLY A 228 0.47 -13.72 8.23
N MET A 229 1.61 -14.43 8.17
CA MET A 229 2.56 -14.52 9.29
C MET A 229 3.16 -13.13 9.60
N LEU A 230 3.65 -12.41 8.60
CA LEU A 230 4.25 -11.09 8.81
C LEU A 230 3.25 -10.10 9.42
N ARG A 231 1.95 -10.21 9.07
CA ARG A 231 0.90 -9.40 9.67
C ARG A 231 0.84 -9.58 11.18
N VAL A 232 0.94 -10.82 11.68
CA VAL A 232 1.00 -11.11 13.12
C VAL A 232 2.28 -10.53 13.75
N CYS A 233 3.43 -10.75 13.12
CA CYS A 233 4.72 -10.30 13.63
C CYS A 233 4.82 -8.77 13.77
N PHE A 234 4.23 -8.03 12.83
CA PHE A 234 4.37 -6.57 12.74
C PHE A 234 3.24 -5.76 13.38
N VAL A 235 2.20 -6.36 13.97
CA VAL A 235 1.16 -5.62 14.71
C VAL A 235 1.79 -4.73 15.78
N ARG A 236 2.72 -5.29 16.56
CA ARG A 236 3.50 -4.55 17.57
C ARG A 236 4.98 -4.84 17.38
N LYS A 237 5.57 -4.27 16.33
CA LYS A 237 6.97 -4.55 15.90
C LYS A 237 8.04 -4.42 17.00
N ASN A 238 7.78 -3.60 18.02
CA ASN A 238 8.68 -3.32 19.13
C ASN A 238 8.45 -4.22 20.37
N ARG A 239 7.40 -5.04 20.40
CA ARG A 239 7.21 -6.06 21.46
C ARG A 239 7.95 -7.35 21.10
N LEU A 240 8.14 -8.20 22.11
CA LEU A 240 8.73 -9.54 21.93
C LEU A 240 7.82 -10.39 21.05
N MET A 241 8.39 -11.28 20.23
CA MET A 241 7.62 -12.16 19.35
C MET A 241 6.61 -12.99 20.15
N ARG A 242 6.99 -13.55 21.31
CA ARG A 242 6.06 -14.28 22.20
C ARG A 242 4.79 -13.51 22.54
N ALA A 243 4.89 -12.18 22.69
CA ALA A 243 3.74 -11.34 23.01
C ALA A 243 2.84 -11.13 21.79
N SER A 244 3.41 -11.02 20.59
CA SER A 244 2.65 -10.91 19.33
C SER A 244 1.80 -12.15 19.05
N TRP A 245 2.29 -13.34 19.44
CA TRP A 245 1.61 -14.62 19.23
C TRP A 245 0.64 -15.02 20.35
N SER A 246 0.60 -14.28 21.46
CA SER A 246 -0.28 -14.56 22.61
C SER A 246 -1.65 -13.88 22.54
N GLY A 247 -1.93 -13.11 21.48
CA GLY A 247 -3.20 -12.41 21.29
C GLY A 247 -4.37 -13.37 21.08
N LYS A 248 -5.55 -13.04 21.62
CA LYS A 248 -6.75 -13.90 21.54
C LYS A 248 -7.20 -14.12 20.09
N GLU A 249 -7.14 -13.07 19.29
CA GLU A 249 -7.52 -13.05 17.88
C GLU A 249 -6.55 -13.89 17.03
N VAL A 250 -5.25 -13.80 17.33
CA VAL A 250 -4.20 -14.58 16.66
C VAL A 250 -4.37 -16.07 16.98
N LEU A 251 -4.57 -16.42 18.25
CA LEU A 251 -4.80 -17.81 18.65
C LEU A 251 -6.07 -18.38 18.00
N ALA A 252 -7.15 -17.60 17.93
CA ALA A 252 -8.39 -18.03 17.26
C ALA A 252 -8.20 -18.25 15.75
N LEU A 253 -7.42 -17.39 15.09
CA LEU A 253 -7.07 -17.55 13.67
C LEU A 253 -6.27 -18.84 13.44
N VAL A 254 -5.21 -19.05 14.21
CA VAL A 254 -4.34 -20.21 14.06
C VAL A 254 -5.05 -21.51 14.46
N GLU A 255 -5.90 -21.49 15.50
CA GLU A 255 -6.73 -22.64 15.89
C GLU A 255 -7.68 -23.05 14.77
N ARG A 256 -8.33 -22.08 14.10
CA ARG A 256 -9.21 -22.36 12.97
C ARG A 256 -8.45 -23.01 11.82
N ASN A 257 -7.29 -22.46 11.46
CA ASN A 257 -6.48 -22.97 10.35
C ASN A 257 -5.89 -24.35 10.69
N TYR A 258 -5.46 -24.57 11.93
CA TYR A 258 -4.97 -25.86 12.40
C TYR A 258 -6.04 -26.94 12.36
N ARG A 259 -7.29 -26.63 12.73
CA ARG A 259 -8.41 -27.57 12.59
C ARG A 259 -8.66 -27.99 11.14
N VAL A 260 -8.63 -27.03 10.22
CA VAL A 260 -8.77 -27.32 8.78
C VAL A 260 -7.62 -28.21 8.31
N TRP A 261 -6.38 -27.93 8.72
CA TRP A 261 -5.23 -28.76 8.41
C TRP A 261 -5.34 -30.18 8.97
N CYS A 262 -5.76 -30.34 10.22
CA CYS A 262 -5.99 -31.66 10.81
C CYS A 262 -7.08 -32.45 10.08
N ALA A 263 -8.17 -31.79 9.67
CA ALA A 263 -9.23 -32.40 8.88
C ALA A 263 -8.75 -32.83 7.48
N MET A 264 -7.83 -32.07 6.86
CA MET A 264 -7.26 -32.41 5.55
C MET A 264 -6.21 -33.53 5.61
N ASN A 265 -5.55 -33.72 6.75
CA ASN A 265 -4.46 -34.70 6.94
C ASN A 265 -4.88 -35.90 7.80
N ASP A 266 -6.19 -36.08 8.05
CA ASP A 266 -6.76 -37.15 8.87
C ASP A 266 -6.12 -37.27 10.27
N VAL A 267 -5.74 -36.13 10.87
CA VAL A 267 -5.18 -36.09 12.22
C VAL A 267 -6.32 -36.00 13.23
N PRO A 268 -6.51 -36.99 14.12
CA PRO A 268 -7.59 -36.97 15.10
C PRO A 268 -7.39 -35.84 16.11
N LEU A 269 -8.42 -35.03 16.32
CA LEU A 269 -8.43 -33.98 17.33
C LEU A 269 -9.27 -34.43 18.52
N GLU A 270 -8.69 -34.39 19.72
CA GLU A 270 -9.44 -34.55 20.96
C GLU A 270 -10.21 -33.25 21.26
N GLU A 271 -11.50 -33.23 20.91
CA GLU A 271 -12.40 -32.16 21.30
C GLU A 271 -12.82 -32.33 22.77
N GLY A 272 -12.22 -31.51 23.63
CA GLY A 272 -12.61 -31.39 25.03
C GLY A 272 -12.43 -29.96 25.53
N VAL A 273 -13.20 -29.58 26.53
CA VAL A 273 -12.97 -28.36 27.32
C VAL A 273 -11.88 -28.66 28.34
N VAL A 274 -10.99 -27.71 28.62
CA VAL A 274 -10.05 -27.82 29.73
C VAL A 274 -10.82 -27.49 31.01
N ASP A 275 -11.16 -28.52 31.79
CA ASP A 275 -11.60 -28.35 33.17
C ASP A 275 -10.35 -28.19 34.04
N GLY A 276 -10.04 -26.96 34.46
CA GLY A 276 -8.86 -26.70 35.28
C GLY A 276 -8.69 -25.23 35.62
N GLU A 277 -8.78 -24.95 36.92
CA GLU A 277 -8.38 -23.72 37.61
C GLU A 277 -6.86 -23.53 37.51
N ASP A 278 -6.33 -23.21 36.33
CA ASP A 278 -4.94 -22.76 36.22
C ASP A 278 -4.87 -21.27 36.51
N GLU A 279 -4.21 -20.97 37.63
CA GLU A 279 -3.93 -19.65 38.22
C GLU A 279 -3.91 -18.52 37.20
N ASP A 280 -4.76 -17.53 37.44
CA ASP A 280 -4.70 -16.21 36.83
C ASP A 280 -3.30 -15.62 37.11
N MET A 281 -2.35 -15.85 36.21
CA MET A 281 -1.26 -14.88 36.03
C MET A 281 -1.91 -13.64 35.45
N ASP A 282 -2.32 -12.75 36.37
CA ASP A 282 -2.69 -11.37 36.13
C ASP A 282 -1.65 -10.74 35.19
N ILE A 283 -1.96 -10.72 33.90
CA ILE A 283 -1.37 -9.73 33.01
C ILE A 283 -2.04 -8.43 33.43
N GLU A 284 -1.29 -7.61 34.17
CA GLU A 284 -1.68 -6.24 34.48
C GLU A 284 -2.34 -5.61 33.26
N ASP A 285 -3.62 -5.29 33.45
CA ASP A 285 -4.42 -4.47 32.56
C ASP A 285 -3.80 -3.08 32.52
N SER A 286 -2.80 -2.90 31.67
CA SER A 286 -2.40 -1.57 31.21
C SER A 286 -3.49 -1.08 30.26
N GLY A 287 -4.57 -0.51 30.79
CA GLY A 287 -5.59 0.17 29.99
C GLY A 287 -5.07 1.43 29.28
N PRO A 288 -5.92 2.12 28.49
CA PRO A 288 -6.88 1.56 27.55
C PRO A 288 -6.14 1.17 26.26
N ALA A 289 -6.18 -0.10 25.88
CA ALA A 289 -5.77 -0.54 24.54
C ALA A 289 -7.03 -0.69 23.68
N GLN A 290 -7.65 0.45 23.37
CA GLN A 290 -8.66 0.54 22.33
C GLN A 290 -8.09 1.50 21.28
N GLU A 291 -8.23 1.10 20.02
CA GLU A 291 -7.79 1.81 18.81
C GLU A 291 -6.31 1.64 18.43
N GLU A 292 -6.04 0.56 17.68
CA GLU A 292 -5.32 0.61 16.40
C GLU A 292 -5.35 -0.81 15.80
N TRP A 293 -6.53 -1.20 15.33
CA TRP A 293 -6.64 -2.34 14.42
C TRP A 293 -7.74 -2.06 13.42
N ASP A 294 -7.49 -1.07 12.57
CA ASP A 294 -8.25 -0.87 11.34
C ASP A 294 -7.38 -1.33 10.17
N GLY A 295 -7.87 -2.34 9.45
CA GLY A 295 -7.35 -2.74 8.17
C GLY A 295 -7.77 -1.72 7.13
N ILE A 296 -7.01 -0.63 7.03
CA ILE A 296 -7.05 0.26 5.88
C ILE A 296 -6.19 -0.39 4.78
N MET A 297 -6.79 -0.59 3.60
CA MET A 297 -6.00 -0.54 2.37
C MET A 297 -5.32 0.83 2.39
N ASP A 298 -4.02 0.89 2.69
CA ASP A 298 -3.25 2.13 2.53
C ASP A 298 -3.14 2.44 1.03
N VAL A 299 -4.23 3.05 0.57
CA VAL A 299 -4.22 4.07 -0.43
C VAL A 299 -3.59 5.27 0.27
N ASP A 300 -2.28 5.51 0.10
CA ASP A 300 -1.58 6.65 0.73
C ASP A 300 -2.19 7.99 0.22
N GLY A 301 -3.25 8.44 0.87
CA GLY A 301 -3.94 9.70 0.65
C GLY A 301 -3.17 10.86 1.24
N ASP A 302 -2.63 11.65 0.35
CA ASP A 302 -1.96 12.92 0.51
C ASP A 302 -2.94 14.07 0.84
N GLY A 303 -2.79 14.71 2.01
CA GLY A 303 -3.33 16.05 2.37
C GLY A 303 -3.62 16.19 3.89
N ASP A 304 -2.80 16.86 4.72
CA ASP A 304 -2.59 18.31 4.99
C ASP A 304 -3.29 18.81 6.30
N ILE A 305 -2.48 19.37 7.23
CA ILE A 305 -2.73 20.41 8.30
C ILE A 305 -3.93 20.23 9.28
N ASN A 306 -3.78 20.25 10.62
CA ASN A 306 -3.26 21.30 11.51
C ASN A 306 -3.21 20.82 12.98
N GLY A 307 -2.34 21.40 13.81
CA GLY A 307 -2.29 21.12 15.26
C GLY A 307 -3.35 21.85 16.09
N GLY A 308 -3.75 21.23 17.20
CA GLY A 308 -4.59 21.81 18.25
C GLY A 308 -5.07 20.70 19.19
N ALA A 309 -4.79 20.86 20.48
CA ALA A 309 -5.20 19.97 21.56
C ALA A 309 -6.72 19.99 21.77
N ASP A 310 -7.28 18.88 22.26
CA ASP A 310 -8.17 18.77 23.43
C ASP A 310 -9.07 17.53 23.34
N ASP A 311 -9.10 16.75 24.43
CA ASP A 311 -9.95 15.58 24.67
C ASP A 311 -11.43 15.97 24.83
N ALA A 312 -12.33 15.22 24.18
CA ALA A 312 -13.67 14.90 24.69
C ALA A 312 -14.29 13.76 23.88
N ALA A 313 -14.71 12.71 24.59
CA ALA A 313 -15.39 11.53 24.05
C ALA A 313 -16.86 11.79 23.69
N ASP A 314 -17.32 11.17 22.61
CA ASP A 314 -18.75 10.90 22.37
C ASP A 314 -18.87 9.49 21.74
N ASP A 315 -19.61 8.61 22.45
CA ASP A 315 -19.92 7.22 22.13
C ASP A 315 -21.10 7.16 21.14
N ASP A 316 -20.89 6.66 19.92
CA ASP A 316 -21.84 5.88 19.10
C ASP A 316 -21.32 5.81 17.65
N ASP A 317 -20.77 4.68 17.21
CA ASP A 317 -21.24 3.99 16.00
C ASP A 317 -20.38 2.75 15.67
N ALA A 318 -21.02 1.57 15.66
CA ALA A 318 -20.38 0.33 15.21
C ALA A 318 -20.18 0.33 13.68
N PRO A 319 -18.98 -0.03 13.15
CA PRO A 319 -18.71 -0.12 11.71
C PRO A 319 -19.55 -1.17 10.97
N SER A 320 -19.99 -0.82 9.76
CA SER A 320 -21.03 -1.49 8.95
C SER A 320 -20.70 -2.91 8.45
N PHE A 321 -19.43 -3.33 8.41
CA PHE A 321 -19.06 -4.67 7.96
C PHE A 321 -19.51 -5.78 8.91
N PHE A 322 -19.47 -5.54 10.23
CA PHE A 322 -20.06 -6.45 11.22
C PHE A 322 -21.60 -6.44 11.21
N LYS A 323 -22.21 -5.34 10.72
CA LYS A 323 -23.67 -5.29 10.47
C LYS A 323 -24.03 -6.16 9.26
N GLU A 324 -23.21 -6.26 8.22
CA GLU A 324 -23.49 -7.10 7.03
C GLU A 324 -23.35 -8.61 7.28
N LEU A 325 -22.31 -9.05 8.02
CA LEU A 325 -22.16 -10.46 8.39
C LEU A 325 -23.23 -10.92 9.40
N ALA A 326 -23.67 -10.00 10.28
CA ALA A 326 -24.78 -10.23 11.19
C ALA A 326 -26.15 -10.13 10.50
N ALA A 327 -26.31 -9.33 9.44
CA ALA A 327 -27.56 -9.19 8.70
C ALA A 327 -27.92 -10.40 7.84
N GLN A 328 -26.96 -11.29 7.54
CA GLN A 328 -27.20 -12.57 6.86
C GLN A 328 -27.55 -13.72 7.81
N SER A 329 -27.57 -13.48 9.12
CA SER A 329 -27.97 -14.46 10.14
C SER A 329 -29.26 -14.00 10.84
N PRO A 330 -30.21 -14.90 11.13
CA PRO A 330 -31.42 -14.52 11.85
C PRO A 330 -31.06 -13.99 13.24
N ALA A 331 -31.78 -12.95 13.68
CA ALA A 331 -31.47 -12.08 14.81
C ALA A 331 -30.88 -12.76 16.06
N ALA A 332 -29.75 -12.22 16.54
CA ALA A 332 -29.07 -12.67 17.75
C ALA A 332 -29.81 -12.22 19.04
N PRO A 333 -29.96 -13.08 20.05
CA PRO A 333 -30.46 -12.68 21.36
C PRO A 333 -29.40 -11.92 22.17
N GLN A 334 -29.87 -11.18 23.17
CA GLN A 334 -29.14 -10.22 24.01
C GLN A 334 -27.78 -10.74 24.56
N LYS A 335 -26.81 -9.82 24.60
CA LYS A 335 -25.43 -10.00 25.09
C LYS A 335 -25.39 -10.58 26.51
N THR A 336 -25.05 -11.86 26.61
CA THR A 336 -24.41 -12.43 27.80
C THR A 336 -22.89 -12.40 27.61
N LYS A 337 -22.13 -12.02 28.65
CA LYS A 337 -20.66 -12.10 28.64
C LYS A 337 -20.25 -13.56 28.46
N SER A 338 -20.03 -14.00 27.22
CA SER A 338 -19.54 -15.34 26.93
C SER A 338 -18.03 -15.38 27.17
N LYS A 339 -17.62 -15.87 28.34
CA LYS A 339 -16.30 -16.49 28.50
C LYS A 339 -16.31 -17.68 27.54
N ARG A 340 -15.67 -17.56 26.37
CA ARG A 340 -15.39 -18.74 25.52
C ARG A 340 -14.53 -19.69 26.36
N PRO A 341 -14.98 -20.91 26.67
CA PRO A 341 -14.17 -21.87 27.42
C PRO A 341 -12.91 -22.20 26.60
N LYS A 342 -11.75 -22.27 27.26
CA LYS A 342 -10.50 -22.66 26.61
C LYS A 342 -10.67 -24.11 26.11
N THR A 343 -10.64 -24.30 24.79
CA THR A 343 -10.67 -25.62 24.17
C THR A 343 -9.30 -26.30 24.37
N ARG A 344 -9.25 -27.62 24.52
CA ARG A 344 -7.98 -28.38 24.54
C ARG A 344 -7.13 -28.11 23.29
N VAL A 345 -7.80 -27.90 22.15
CA VAL A 345 -7.16 -27.54 20.88
C VAL A 345 -6.47 -26.17 20.96
N ALA A 346 -7.09 -25.15 21.55
CA ALA A 346 -6.46 -23.84 21.72
C ALA A 346 -5.23 -23.90 22.65
N ALA A 347 -5.28 -24.71 23.71
CA ALA A 347 -4.14 -24.95 24.59
C ALA A 347 -2.99 -25.66 23.86
N LEU A 348 -3.30 -26.69 23.06
CA LEU A 348 -2.34 -27.40 22.22
C LEU A 348 -1.69 -26.48 21.18
N VAL A 349 -2.48 -25.69 20.46
CA VAL A 349 -2.00 -24.72 19.46
C VAL A 349 -1.08 -23.69 20.13
N ARG A 350 -1.47 -23.16 21.31
CA ARG A 350 -0.62 -22.24 22.06
C ARG A 350 0.72 -22.88 22.45
N SER A 351 0.71 -24.13 22.91
CA SER A 351 1.92 -24.87 23.26
C SER A 351 2.82 -25.09 22.04
N LYS A 352 2.25 -25.52 20.90
CA LYS A 352 2.98 -25.66 19.63
C LYS A 352 3.61 -24.34 19.18
N ILE A 353 2.87 -23.24 19.24
CA ILE A 353 3.39 -21.92 18.86
C ILE A 353 4.58 -21.53 19.73
N MET A 354 4.48 -21.68 21.05
CA MET A 354 5.58 -21.34 21.97
C MET A 354 6.80 -22.22 21.73
N ARG A 355 6.59 -23.52 21.50
CA ARG A 355 7.65 -24.46 21.15
C ARG A 355 8.39 -24.05 19.88
N VAL A 356 7.67 -23.72 18.80
CA VAL A 356 8.28 -23.24 17.53
C VAL A 356 9.07 -21.95 17.76
N LEU A 357 8.56 -21.01 18.57
CA LEU A 357 9.26 -19.77 18.88
C LEU A 357 10.55 -19.99 19.68
N GLU A 358 10.57 -21.00 20.55
CA GLU A 358 11.75 -21.38 21.33
C GLU A 358 12.77 -22.14 20.46
N GLU A 359 12.33 -23.11 19.65
CA GLU A 359 13.19 -23.87 18.74
C GLU A 359 13.84 -22.99 17.66
N THR A 360 13.16 -21.91 17.25
CA THR A 360 13.70 -20.94 16.28
C THR A 360 14.53 -19.82 16.93
N GLU A 361 14.66 -19.79 18.25
CA GLU A 361 15.35 -18.73 19.03
C GLU A 361 14.78 -17.31 18.79
N LEU A 362 13.52 -17.22 18.37
CA LEU A 362 12.86 -15.95 18.05
C LEU A 362 11.94 -15.44 19.16
N ALA A 363 11.64 -16.26 20.18
CA ALA A 363 10.72 -15.93 21.26
C ALA A 363 10.98 -14.55 21.90
N ASP A 364 12.24 -14.26 22.22
CA ASP A 364 12.68 -13.03 22.89
C ASP A 364 13.25 -11.97 21.93
N ARG A 365 13.20 -12.23 20.62
CA ARG A 365 13.53 -11.23 19.62
C ARG A 365 12.33 -10.34 19.34
N ARG A 366 12.59 -9.20 18.68
CA ARG A 366 11.57 -8.25 18.23
C ARG A 366 11.53 -8.29 16.72
N ALA A 367 10.34 -8.29 16.13
CA ALA A 367 10.16 -8.30 14.68
C ALA A 367 10.94 -7.18 13.99
N ALA A 368 11.05 -6.00 14.63
CA ALA A 368 11.82 -4.88 14.12
C ALA A 368 13.31 -5.17 13.86
N LYS A 369 13.90 -6.18 14.50
CA LYS A 369 15.32 -6.57 14.38
C LYS A 369 15.53 -7.91 13.67
N CYS A 370 14.46 -8.54 13.17
CA CYS A 370 14.53 -9.82 12.47
C CYS A 370 14.65 -9.58 10.97
N ASP A 371 15.47 -10.38 10.31
CA ASP A 371 15.65 -10.34 8.85
C ASP A 371 14.72 -11.32 8.13
N GLU A 372 14.80 -11.38 6.79
CA GLU A 372 14.02 -12.30 5.97
C GLU A 372 14.29 -13.78 6.32
N ASN A 373 15.51 -14.13 6.69
CA ASN A 373 15.89 -15.51 7.02
C ASN A 373 15.29 -15.95 8.35
N ASP A 374 15.26 -15.05 9.34
CA ASP A 374 14.60 -15.27 10.61
C ASP A 374 13.11 -15.59 10.40
N PHE A 375 12.41 -14.80 9.59
CA PHE A 375 11.00 -15.05 9.25
C PHE A 375 10.79 -16.33 8.44
N LEU A 376 11.72 -16.68 7.54
CA LEU A 376 11.68 -17.96 6.82
C LEU A 376 11.80 -19.17 7.75
N ARG A 377 12.73 -19.13 8.71
CA ARG A 377 12.88 -20.20 9.72
C ARG A 377 11.62 -20.32 10.57
N LEU A 378 11.04 -19.18 10.94
CA LEU A 378 9.79 -19.14 11.69
C LEU A 378 8.64 -19.80 10.92
N LEU A 379 8.46 -19.42 9.65
CA LEU A 379 7.41 -20.00 8.80
C LEU A 379 7.62 -21.50 8.58
N ALA A 380 8.86 -21.92 8.32
CA ALA A 380 9.18 -23.34 8.15
C ALA A 380 8.88 -24.15 9.42
N GLY A 381 9.20 -23.60 10.60
CA GLY A 381 8.89 -24.23 11.88
C GLY A 381 7.38 -24.35 12.14
N PHE A 382 6.61 -23.30 11.81
CA PHE A 382 5.16 -23.35 11.90
C PHE A 382 4.54 -24.39 10.95
N ASN A 383 4.96 -24.39 9.69
CA ASN A 383 4.45 -25.34 8.69
C ASN A 383 4.82 -26.80 9.05
N ALA A 384 5.98 -27.05 9.67
CA ALA A 384 6.36 -28.37 10.16
C ALA A 384 5.43 -28.89 11.27
N GLU A 385 4.85 -28.00 12.07
CA GLU A 385 3.88 -28.32 13.12
C GLU A 385 2.42 -28.31 12.66
N GLY A 386 2.18 -28.10 11.35
CA GLY A 386 0.86 -28.02 10.73
C GLY A 386 0.14 -26.67 10.95
N LEU A 387 0.87 -25.63 11.36
CA LEU A 387 0.32 -24.31 11.63
C LEU A 387 0.46 -23.42 10.39
N HIS A 388 -0.68 -23.10 9.76
CA HIS A 388 -0.75 -22.32 8.52
C HIS A 388 -1.45 -20.97 8.71
N PHE A 389 -1.09 -19.99 7.89
CA PHE A 389 -1.55 -18.59 8.02
C PHE A 389 -2.46 -18.09 6.90
N ALA A 390 -2.79 -18.96 5.93
CA ALA A 390 -3.71 -18.73 4.83
C ALA A 390 -4.92 -19.66 4.95
#